data_AF-A0A961RAA7-F1
#
_entry.id   AF-A0A961RAA7-F1
#
_cell.length_a   1.000
_cell.length_b   1.000
_cell.length_c   1.000
_cell.angle_alpha   90.00
_cell.angle_beta   90.00
_cell.angle_gamma   90.00
#
_symmetry.space_group_name_H-M   'P 1'
#
loop_
_entity.id
_entity.type
_entity.pdbx_description
1 polymer ?
#
loop_
_entity_poly.entity_id
_entity_poly.type
_entity_poly.pdbx_seq_one_letter_code
_entity_poly.pdbx_strand_id
1 'polypeptide(L)' 'MLDKPSDSLTFAFVAAATDQAGEAAARLAAIYGQESPESADVIVALGGDGFMLQTLHDFMA' A
#
# COMPACT_ATOMS: atom_id res chain seq x y z
N MET A 1 25.87 2.45 -0.22
CA MET A 1 24.42 2.53 -0.44
C MET A 1 23.84 1.48 0.50
N LEU A 2 23.37 1.93 1.67
CA LEU A 2 23.14 1.06 2.83
C LEU A 2 22.13 -0.04 2.49
N ASP A 3 22.55 -1.30 2.62
CA ASP A 3 21.66 -2.45 2.77
C ASP A 3 20.64 -2.11 3.86
N LYS A 4 19.35 -2.06 3.50
CA LYS A 4 18.27 -2.08 4.49
C LYS A 4 18.36 -3.42 5.23
N PRO A 5 18.25 -3.45 6.58
CA PRO A 5 18.35 -4.67 7.35
C PRO A 5 17.32 -5.69 6.85
N SER A 6 17.78 -6.94 6.71
CA SER A 6 17.12 -8.03 6.01
C SER A 6 15.87 -8.61 6.67
N ASP A 7 15.00 -7.79 7.31
CA ASP A 7 13.81 -8.31 8.01
C ASP A 7 12.62 -7.34 8.17
N SER A 8 12.59 -6.18 7.49
CA SER A 8 11.41 -5.29 7.54
C SER A 8 10.84 -5.01 6.15
N LEU A 9 9.65 -5.58 5.91
CA LEU A 9 8.84 -5.32 4.72
C LEU A 9 8.47 -3.84 4.63
N THR A 10 8.52 -3.30 3.43
CA THR A 10 8.01 -1.99 3.09
C THR A 10 6.59 -2.08 2.51
N PHE A 11 5.77 -1.08 2.79
CA PHE A 11 4.35 -1.10 2.47
C PHE A 11 3.95 0.11 1.62
N ALA A 12 3.06 -0.12 0.67
CA ALA A 12 2.32 0.92 -0.03
C ALA A 12 0.82 0.73 0.24
N PHE A 13 0.21 1.68 0.95
CA PHE A 13 -1.23 1.71 1.19
C PHE A 13 -1.91 2.51 0.08
N VAL A 14 -2.78 1.85 -0.68
CA VAL A 14 -3.62 2.48 -1.71
C VAL A 14 -5.07 2.38 -1.29
N ALA A 15 -5.84 3.46 -1.44
CA ALA A 15 -7.19 3.56 -0.93
C ALA A 15 -8.19 3.91 -2.02
N ALA A 16 -9.37 3.29 -1.95
CA ALA A 16 -10.53 3.72 -2.71
C ALA A 16 -10.95 5.15 -2.29
N ALA A 17 -11.69 5.84 -3.16
CA ALA A 17 -12.20 7.18 -2.90
C ALA A 17 -13.38 7.19 -1.89
N THR A 18 -13.13 6.68 -0.69
CA THR A 18 -14.06 6.70 0.44
C THR A 18 -13.32 7.16 1.70
N ASP A 19 -14.02 7.89 2.56
CA ASP A 19 -13.42 8.44 3.79
C ASP A 19 -12.84 7.34 4.67
N GLN A 20 -13.56 6.22 4.81
CA GLN A 20 -13.12 5.07 5.60
C GLN A 20 -11.80 4.47 5.08
N ALA A 21 -11.66 4.32 3.76
CA ALA A 21 -10.44 3.77 3.16
C ALA A 21 -9.26 4.73 3.30
N GLY A 22 -9.50 6.02 3.07
CA GLY A 22 -8.48 7.07 3.24
C GLY A 22 -7.99 7.17 4.69
N GLU A 23 -8.91 7.13 5.68
CA GLU A 23 -8.53 7.12 7.09
C GLU A 23 -7.72 5.87 7.47
N ALA A 24 -8.13 4.69 6.98
CA ALA A 24 -7.40 3.46 7.23
C ALA A 24 -5.98 3.53 6.64
N ALA A 25 -5.84 4.05 5.42
CA ALA A 25 -4.54 4.22 4.77
C ALA A 25 -3.63 5.16 5.57
N ALA A 26 -4.16 6.32 5.98
CA ALA A 26 -3.40 7.29 6.78
C ALA A 26 -2.95 6.70 8.13
N ARG A 27 -3.84 5.96 8.81
CA ARG A 27 -3.50 5.29 10.09
C ARG A 27 -2.42 4.23 9.91
N LEU A 28 -2.54 3.39 8.89
CA LEU A 28 -1.57 2.33 8.62
C LEU A 28 -0.23 2.89 8.16
N ALA A 29 -0.23 3.89 7.28
CA ALA A 29 0.98 4.60 6.86
C ALA A 29 1.72 5.26 8.03
N ALA A 30 0.99 5.80 9.02
CA ALA A 30 1.60 6.38 10.22
C ALA A 30 2.28 5.35 11.12
N ILE A 31 1.85 4.08 11.08
CA ILE A 31 2.38 3.00 11.92
C ILE A 31 3.51 2.24 11.20
N TYR A 32 3.34 1.95 9.91
CA TYR A 32 4.19 1.05 9.13
C TYR A 32 5.08 1.78 8.11
N GLY A 33 4.91 3.09 7.96
CA GLY A 33 5.53 3.88 6.88
C GLY A 33 4.74 3.79 5.58
N GLN A 34 5.13 4.59 4.60
CA GLN A 34 4.56 4.59 3.27
C GLN A 34 5.68 4.71 2.26
N GLU A 35 5.84 3.68 1.43
CA GLU A 35 6.65 3.72 0.22
C GLU A 35 5.77 3.89 -1.02
N SER A 36 6.40 4.18 -2.15
CA SER A 36 5.67 4.19 -3.42
C SER A 36 5.26 2.77 -3.82
N PRO A 37 4.09 2.57 -4.45
CA PRO A 37 3.65 1.24 -4.89
C PRO A 37 4.66 0.51 -5.78
N GLU A 38 5.47 1.25 -6.55
CA GLU A 38 6.46 0.66 -7.46
C GLU A 38 7.72 0.16 -6.72
N SER A 39 7.94 0.59 -5.48
CA SER A 39 9.14 0.28 -4.69
C SER A 39 8.84 -0.52 -3.41
N ALA A 40 7.56 -0.72 -3.08
CA ALA A 40 7.14 -1.41 -1.88
C ALA A 40 7.17 -2.94 -2.06
N ASP A 41 7.51 -3.66 -0.99
CA ASP A 41 7.44 -5.13 -0.96
C ASP A 41 5.99 -5.63 -0.95
N VAL A 42 5.08 -4.85 -0.36
CA VAL A 42 3.66 -5.20 -0.20
C VAL A 42 2.78 -4.00 -0.55
N ILE A 43 1.81 -4.22 -1.45
CA ILE A 43 0.73 -3.27 -1.71
C ILE A 43 -0.52 -3.69 -0.94
N VAL A 44 -1.06 -2.78 -0.14
CA VAL A 44 -2.28 -2.98 0.64
C VAL A 44 -3.41 -2.16 0.04
N ALA A 45 -4.32 -2.84 -0.65
CA ALA A 45 -5.50 -2.21 -1.24
C ALA A 45 -6.64 -2.09 -0.21
N LEU A 46 -7.00 -0.86 0.14
CA LEU A 46 -8.06 -0.53 1.07
C LEU A 46 -9.32 -0.10 0.30
N GLY A 47 -10.22 -1.06 0.08
CA GLY A 47 -11.44 -0.85 -0.68
C GLY A 47 -12.21 -2.15 -0.88
N GLY A 48 -13.22 -2.12 -1.74
CA GLY A 48 -13.93 -3.34 -2.16
C GLY A 48 -13.22 -4.08 -3.29
N ASP A 49 -13.83 -5.18 -3.74
CA ASP A 49 -13.23 -6.08 -4.76
C ASP A 49 -12.89 -5.37 -6.07
N GLY A 50 -13.75 -4.44 -6.54
CA GLY A 50 -13.47 -3.68 -7.75
C GLY A 50 -12.20 -2.83 -7.65
N PHE A 51 -11.93 -2.26 -6.47
CA PHE A 51 -10.70 -1.50 -6.22
C PHE A 51 -9.49 -2.42 -6.10
N MET A 52 -9.65 -3.58 -5.47
CA MET A 52 -8.61 -4.61 -5.40
C MET A 52 -8.22 -5.10 -6.81
N LEU A 53 -9.19 -5.39 -7.67
CA LEU A 53 -8.93 -5.79 -9.06
C LEU A 53 -8.24 -4.68 -9.87
N GLN A 54 -8.68 -3.43 -9.71
CA GLN A 54 -8.01 -2.28 -10.32
C GLN A 54 -6.55 -2.18 -9.84
N THR A 55 -6.30 -2.35 -8.54
CA THR A 55 -4.95 -2.33 -7.97
C THR A 55 -4.08 -3.44 -8.55
N LEU A 56 -4.62 -4.66 -8.72
CA LEU A 56 -3.89 -5.75 -9.38
C LEU A 56 -3.54 -5.38 -10.83
N HIS A 57 -4.48 -4.80 -11.57
CA HIS A 57 -4.24 -4.36 -12.94
C HIS A 57 -3.17 -3.24 -13.00
N ASP A 58 -3.18 -2.30 -12.06
CA ASP A 58 -2.26 -1.15 -12.08
C ASP A 58 -0.81 -1.52 -11.75
N PHE A 59 -0.57 -2.58 -10.96
CA PHE A 59 0.76 -2.92 -10.45
C PHE A 59 1.27 -4.32 -10.81
N MET A 60 0.43 -5.20 -11.37
CA MET A 60 0.81 -6.58 -11.73
C MET A 60 0.56 -6.96 -13.19
N ALA A 61 -0.08 -6.09 -13.99
CA ALA A 61 -0.32 -6.32 -15.41
C ALA A 61 0.89 -5.95 -16.30
#